data_AF-B0VHH6-F1
#
_entry.id   AF-B0VHH6-F1
#
_cell.length_a   1.000
_cell.length_b   1.000
_cell.length_c   1.000
_cell.angle_alpha   90.00
_cell.angle_beta   90.00
_cell.angle_gamma   90.00
#
_symmetry.space_group_name_H-M   'P 1'
#
loop_
_entity.id
_entity.type
_entity.pdbx_description
1 polymer ?
#
loop_
_entity_poly.entity_id
_entity_poly.type
_entity_poly.pdbx_seq_one_letter_code
_entity_poly.pdbx_strand_id
1 'polypeptide(L)'
;MLKIGIDIGSRNTKIVIYDAQTKRIEFSAFQTTEVSVIDGVNNLLKEGYTALGITRKINTIGVTGYGRKLYQEASSILSEISCHTAGCLYYFPHIRTIIDIGGQDSKIITLNEKGKVTDFVMNDKCAAGTGRFLEMTAMRLGCDVSELSLLASKSTRNLTLNSTCVVFAESEIIGMLSSSIPPEDIVRSVHRSIAKRILAQMSVMIWEQPLVFTGGVALNKDMGKCLSEALNSQLLTPPEPEITAALGAAILAK
;
A
#
# COMPACT_ATOMS: atom_id res chain seq x y z
N MET A 1 -10.11 21.70 -13.30
CA MET A 1 -8.83 21.54 -14.04
C MET A 1 -8.31 20.15 -13.70
N LEU A 2 -8.33 19.25 -14.67
CA LEU A 2 -7.93 17.87 -14.45
C LEU A 2 -6.40 17.74 -14.37
N LYS A 3 -5.95 16.90 -13.45
CA LYS A 3 -4.56 16.48 -13.27
C LYS A 3 -4.52 14.97 -13.23
N ILE A 4 -3.41 14.40 -13.67
CA ILE A 4 -3.15 12.96 -13.57
C ILE A 4 -2.08 12.74 -12.51
N GLY A 5 -2.29 11.73 -11.68
CA GLY A 5 -1.27 11.17 -10.82
C GLY A 5 -1.03 9.71 -11.17
N ILE A 6 0.23 9.32 -11.25
CA ILE A 6 0.66 7.97 -11.60
C ILE A 6 1.58 7.49 -10.48
N ASP A 7 1.28 6.33 -9.91
CA ASP A 7 2.18 5.61 -9.00
C ASP A 7 2.64 4.32 -9.68
N ILE A 8 3.91 4.27 -10.06
CA ILE A 8 4.52 3.10 -10.67
C ILE A 8 5.24 2.30 -9.58
N GLY A 9 4.49 1.46 -8.88
CA GLY A 9 5.00 0.60 -7.83
C GLY A 9 5.78 -0.62 -8.35
N SER A 10 6.34 -1.41 -7.43
CA SER A 10 7.02 -2.67 -7.73
C SER A 10 6.08 -3.84 -8.02
N ARG A 11 4.81 -3.70 -7.65
CA ARG A 11 3.76 -4.70 -7.84
C ARG A 11 2.56 -4.21 -8.61
N ASN A 12 2.12 -2.98 -8.30
CA ASN A 12 0.95 -2.39 -8.92
C ASN A 12 1.28 -1.00 -9.44
N THR A 13 0.82 -0.72 -10.66
CA THR A 13 0.77 0.61 -11.25
C THR A 13 -0.62 1.17 -11.02
N LYS A 14 -0.73 2.41 -10.53
CA LYS A 14 -2.01 3.08 -10.27
C LYS A 14 -2.06 4.42 -10.97
N ILE A 15 -3.25 4.81 -11.37
CA ILE A 15 -3.53 6.17 -11.83
C ILE A 15 -4.70 6.79 -11.06
N VAL A 16 -4.67 8.11 -11.00
CA VAL A 16 -5.79 8.94 -10.54
C VAL A 16 -5.94 10.11 -11.49
N ILE A 17 -7.17 10.34 -11.96
CA ILE A 17 -7.57 11.60 -12.60
C ILE A 17 -8.30 12.42 -11.54
N TYR A 18 -7.72 13.57 -11.19
CA TYR A 18 -8.16 14.43 -10.11
C TYR A 18 -8.57 15.79 -10.67
N ASP A 19 -9.76 16.27 -10.32
CA ASP A 19 -10.17 17.64 -10.62
C ASP A 19 -9.74 18.59 -9.49
N ALA A 20 -8.74 19.43 -9.78
CA ALA A 20 -8.23 20.42 -8.84
C ALA A 20 -9.21 21.56 -8.52
N GLN A 21 -10.26 21.76 -9.31
CA GLN A 21 -11.29 22.79 -9.05
C GLN A 21 -12.30 22.28 -8.03
N THR A 22 -12.88 21.10 -8.27
CA THR A 22 -13.87 20.49 -7.37
C THR A 22 -13.22 19.77 -6.18
N LYS A 23 -11.90 19.52 -6.27
CA LYS A 23 -11.13 18.70 -5.33
C LYS A 23 -11.66 17.27 -5.22
N ARG A 24 -11.94 16.64 -6.37
CA ARG A 24 -12.52 15.29 -6.44
C ARG A 24 -11.68 14.36 -7.29
N ILE A 25 -11.76 13.07 -6.95
CA ILE A 25 -11.29 11.97 -7.79
C ILE A 25 -12.38 11.73 -8.83
N GLU A 26 -12.04 11.94 -10.10
CA GLU A 26 -12.95 11.69 -11.22
C GLU A 26 -12.79 10.24 -11.72
N PHE A 27 -11.58 9.71 -11.64
CA PHE A 27 -11.28 8.33 -12.01
C PHE A 27 -10.07 7.82 -11.21
N SER A 28 -10.11 6.56 -10.84
CA SER A 28 -8.99 5.82 -10.27
C SER A 28 -8.98 4.41 -10.82
N ALA A 29 -7.79 3.89 -11.10
CA ALA A 29 -7.61 2.50 -11.49
C ALA A 29 -6.21 2.04 -11.12
N PHE A 30 -6.06 0.73 -10.99
CA PHE A 30 -4.77 0.10 -10.83
C PHE A 30 -4.74 -1.26 -11.52
N GLN A 31 -3.53 -1.69 -11.86
CA GLN A 31 -3.27 -3.03 -12.36
C GLN A 31 -1.92 -3.52 -11.84
N THR A 32 -1.69 -4.83 -11.94
CA THR A 32 -0.36 -5.40 -11.73
C THR A 32 0.64 -4.73 -12.68
N THR A 33 1.81 -4.35 -12.15
CA THR A 33 2.88 -3.75 -12.93
C THR A 33 3.41 -4.77 -13.93
N GLU A 34 3.19 -4.48 -15.21
CA GLU A 34 3.61 -5.33 -16.34
C GLU A 34 5.11 -5.22 -16.61
N VAL A 35 5.62 -6.16 -17.43
CA VAL A 35 7.00 -6.10 -17.96
C VAL A 35 7.22 -4.80 -18.72
N SER A 36 6.24 -4.40 -19.55
CA SER A 36 6.23 -3.09 -20.18
C SER A 36 5.46 -2.09 -19.30
N VAL A 37 6.20 -1.45 -18.40
CA VAL A 37 5.65 -0.46 -17.46
C VAL A 37 4.88 0.67 -18.18
N ILE A 38 5.42 1.14 -19.31
CA ILE A 38 4.84 2.26 -20.06
C ILE A 38 3.54 1.86 -20.73
N ASP A 39 3.45 0.65 -21.28
CA ASP A 39 2.20 0.16 -21.88
C ASP A 39 1.12 0.00 -20.82
N GLY A 40 1.46 -0.52 -19.64
CA GLY A 40 0.53 -0.61 -18.52
C GLY A 40 0.00 0.77 -18.06
N VAL A 41 0.88 1.78 -17.98
CA VAL A 41 0.45 3.16 -17.71
C VAL A 41 -0.49 3.68 -18.80
N ASN A 42 -0.12 3.50 -20.08
CA ASN A 42 -0.92 3.99 -21.22
C ASN A 42 -2.29 3.31 -21.31
N ASN A 43 -2.38 2.02 -20.96
CA ASN A 43 -3.64 1.28 -20.90
C ASN A 43 -4.57 1.86 -19.84
N LEU A 44 -4.07 2.08 -18.62
CA LEU A 44 -4.85 2.72 -17.56
C LEU A 44 -5.29 4.15 -17.96
N LEU A 45 -4.40 4.94 -18.55
CA LEU A 45 -4.74 6.30 -19.00
C LEU A 45 -5.85 6.28 -20.07
N LYS A 46 -5.77 5.35 -21.02
CA LYS A 46 -6.80 5.16 -22.05
C LYS A 46 -8.15 4.79 -21.45
N GLU A 47 -8.15 3.92 -20.45
CA GLU A 47 -9.36 3.55 -19.71
C GLU A 47 -10.00 4.77 -19.05
N GLY A 48 -9.21 5.53 -18.28
CA GLY A 48 -9.70 6.75 -17.62
C GLY A 48 -10.20 7.82 -18.59
N TYR A 49 -9.52 8.02 -19.72
CA TYR A 49 -9.96 8.97 -20.75
C TYR A 49 -11.27 8.52 -21.39
N THR A 50 -11.42 7.23 -21.64
CA THR A 50 -12.63 6.65 -22.22
C THR A 50 -13.80 6.77 -21.24
N ALA A 51 -13.59 6.40 -19.97
CA ALA A 51 -14.60 6.47 -18.92
C ALA A 51 -15.14 7.89 -18.69
N LEU A 52 -14.26 8.91 -18.81
CA LEU A 52 -14.62 10.32 -18.60
C LEU A 52 -14.95 11.08 -19.90
N GLY A 53 -14.88 10.44 -21.07
CA GLY A 53 -15.09 11.10 -22.36
C GLY A 53 -14.08 12.20 -22.67
N ILE A 54 -12.86 12.09 -22.14
CA ILE A 54 -11.79 13.07 -22.32
C ILE A 54 -11.15 12.90 -23.70
N THR A 55 -11.31 13.92 -24.56
CA THR A 55 -10.74 13.92 -25.92
C THR A 55 -9.44 14.72 -26.03
N ARG A 56 -9.15 15.58 -25.04
CA ARG A 56 -7.94 16.42 -25.00
C ARG A 56 -6.95 15.87 -23.98
N LYS A 57 -5.67 15.80 -24.37
CA LYS A 57 -4.59 15.36 -23.48
C LYS A 57 -4.50 16.28 -22.25
N ILE A 58 -4.50 15.67 -21.06
CA ILE A 58 -4.16 16.35 -19.81
C ILE A 58 -2.63 16.43 -19.73
N ASN A 59 -2.09 17.64 -19.61
CA ASN A 59 -0.64 17.88 -19.60
C ASN A 59 -0.04 17.99 -18.19
N THR A 60 -0.87 18.14 -17.16
CA THR A 60 -0.41 18.19 -15.76
C THR A 60 -0.40 16.77 -15.20
N ILE A 61 0.78 16.15 -15.20
CA ILE A 61 0.97 14.74 -14.82
C ILE A 61 2.05 14.65 -13.74
N GLY A 62 1.66 14.21 -12.55
CA GLY A 62 2.58 13.82 -11.48
C GLY A 62 2.87 12.32 -11.55
N VAL A 63 4.13 11.93 -11.46
CA VAL A 63 4.54 10.53 -11.36
C VAL A 63 5.37 10.26 -10.11
N THR A 64 5.08 9.15 -9.45
CA THR A 64 5.80 8.64 -8.28
C THR A 64 5.96 7.12 -8.37
N GLY A 65 6.45 6.49 -7.31
CA GLY A 65 6.74 5.06 -7.29
C GLY A 65 8.19 4.72 -7.66
N TYR A 66 8.53 3.44 -7.55
CA TYR A 66 9.82 2.88 -7.93
C TYR A 66 10.16 3.16 -9.40
N GLY A 67 9.18 3.00 -10.28
CA GLY A 67 9.31 3.19 -11.72
C GLY A 67 9.14 4.64 -12.19
N ARG A 68 9.05 5.64 -11.30
CA ARG A 68 8.74 7.03 -11.66
C ARG A 68 9.64 7.65 -12.74
N LYS A 69 10.88 7.20 -12.84
CA LYS A 69 11.85 7.68 -13.84
C LYS A 69 11.63 7.06 -15.24
N LEU A 70 10.78 6.05 -15.37
CA LEU A 70 10.49 5.42 -16.65
C LEU A 70 9.51 6.26 -17.47
N TYR A 71 8.57 6.95 -16.82
CA TYR A 71 7.55 7.74 -17.49
C TYR A 71 8.02 9.19 -17.75
N GLN A 72 8.61 9.43 -18.92
CA GLN A 72 9.25 10.70 -19.30
C GLN A 72 8.26 11.83 -19.63
N GLU A 73 6.98 11.52 -19.86
CA GLU A 73 5.95 12.51 -20.20
C GLU A 73 5.39 13.25 -18.97
N ALA A 74 5.83 12.92 -17.75
CA ALA A 74 5.36 13.57 -16.54
C ALA A 74 5.86 15.02 -16.43
N SER A 75 4.97 15.94 -16.09
CA SER A 75 5.36 17.32 -15.76
C SER A 75 6.04 17.42 -14.39
N SER A 76 5.84 16.43 -13.51
CA SER A 76 6.42 16.39 -12.17
C SER A 76 6.82 14.97 -11.75
N ILE A 77 8.10 14.76 -11.41
CA ILE A 77 8.59 13.52 -10.80
C ILE A 77 8.71 13.73 -9.29
N LEU A 78 7.95 12.97 -8.50
CA LEU A 78 7.71 13.21 -7.09
C LEU A 78 8.12 12.03 -6.21
N SER A 79 8.56 12.30 -4.99
CA SER A 79 8.86 11.27 -3.98
C SER A 79 7.57 10.59 -3.49
N GLU A 80 7.61 9.27 -3.33
CA GLU A 80 6.50 8.49 -2.76
C GLU A 80 6.11 8.96 -1.37
N ILE A 81 7.08 9.41 -0.56
CA ILE A 81 6.83 9.94 0.80
C ILE A 81 5.90 11.16 0.72
N SER A 82 6.22 12.10 -0.17
CA SER A 82 5.40 13.31 -0.37
C SER A 82 4.03 12.98 -0.94
N CYS A 83 3.97 12.02 -1.87
CA CYS A 83 2.74 11.60 -2.51
C CYS A 83 1.80 10.87 -1.55
N HIS A 84 2.27 9.85 -0.81
CA HIS A 84 1.45 9.22 0.23
C HIS A 84 0.99 10.23 1.28
N THR A 85 1.86 11.16 1.67
CA THR A 85 1.49 12.24 2.60
C THR A 85 0.33 13.08 2.06
N ALA A 86 0.45 13.59 0.84
CA ALA A 86 -0.60 14.41 0.22
C ALA A 86 -1.91 13.63 0.01
N GLY A 87 -1.82 12.37 -0.44
CA GLY A 87 -2.98 11.51 -0.64
C GLY A 87 -3.69 11.11 0.65
N CYS A 88 -2.96 10.86 1.73
CA CYS A 88 -3.56 10.55 3.01
C CYS A 88 -4.18 11.80 3.67
N LEU A 89 -3.52 12.97 3.56
CA LEU A 89 -4.07 14.25 4.05
C LEU A 89 -5.35 14.68 3.32
N TYR A 90 -5.54 14.25 2.07
CA TYR A 90 -6.80 14.47 1.35
C TYR A 90 -7.99 13.82 2.08
N TYR A 91 -7.82 12.60 2.59
CA TYR A 91 -8.87 11.89 3.32
C TYR A 91 -8.94 12.28 4.79
N PHE A 92 -7.77 12.51 5.42
CA PHE A 92 -7.66 12.69 6.86
C PHE A 92 -6.73 13.88 7.17
N PRO A 93 -7.25 15.12 7.24
CA PRO A 93 -6.43 16.33 7.38
C PRO A 93 -5.59 16.43 8.66
N HIS A 94 -5.89 15.62 9.67
CA HIS A 94 -5.27 15.67 11.00
C HIS A 94 -4.40 14.46 11.32
N ILE A 95 -4.09 13.58 10.36
CA ILE A 95 -3.18 12.45 10.59
C ILE A 95 -1.82 12.91 11.09
N ARG A 96 -1.16 12.04 11.85
CA ARG A 96 0.20 12.26 12.36
C ARG A 96 1.17 11.16 11.95
N THR A 97 0.67 9.96 11.68
CA THR A 97 1.52 8.83 11.25
C THR A 97 0.86 8.08 10.09
N ILE A 98 1.63 7.81 9.04
CA ILE A 98 1.23 6.99 7.89
C ILE A 98 2.01 5.70 7.96
N ILE A 99 1.32 4.57 7.86
CA ILE A 99 1.87 3.24 7.68
C ILE A 99 1.48 2.81 6.27
N ASP A 100 2.42 2.80 5.34
CA ASP A 100 2.26 2.28 3.99
C ASP A 100 2.89 0.88 3.92
N ILE A 101 2.12 -0.12 3.52
CA ILE A 101 2.65 -1.45 3.25
C ILE A 101 2.35 -1.81 1.80
N GLY A 102 3.39 -1.74 0.99
CA GLY A 102 3.37 -2.11 -0.41
C GLY A 102 3.74 -3.58 -0.64
N GLY A 103 3.99 -3.92 -1.91
CA GLY A 103 4.36 -5.27 -2.31
C GLY A 103 5.77 -5.68 -1.87
N GLN A 104 6.76 -4.80 -2.04
CA GLN A 104 8.18 -5.10 -1.77
C GLN A 104 8.81 -4.26 -0.66
N ASP A 105 8.14 -3.19 -0.24
CA ASP A 105 8.59 -2.31 0.81
C ASP A 105 7.45 -1.92 1.75
N SER A 106 7.84 -1.36 2.90
CA SER A 106 6.94 -0.72 3.86
C SER A 106 7.54 0.59 4.33
N LYS A 107 6.71 1.61 4.52
CA LYS A 107 7.11 2.97 4.87
C LYS A 107 6.32 3.42 6.08
N ILE A 108 7.00 4.04 7.04
CA ILE A 108 6.35 4.76 8.12
C ILE A 108 6.75 6.22 7.99
N ILE A 109 5.77 7.11 7.96
CA ILE A 109 5.96 8.55 7.74
C ILE A 109 5.30 9.28 8.89
N THR A 110 6.03 10.15 9.59
CA THR A 110 5.50 10.96 10.67
C THR A 110 5.35 12.39 10.21
N LEU A 111 4.30 13.06 10.67
CA LEU A 111 3.93 14.41 10.28
C LEU A 111 3.77 15.30 11.52
N ASN A 112 4.15 16.57 11.39
CA ASN A 112 3.79 17.57 12.39
C ASN A 112 2.33 18.04 12.22
N GLU A 113 1.89 18.92 13.13
CA GLU A 113 0.53 19.47 13.15
C GLU A 113 0.12 20.22 11.88
N LYS A 114 1.08 20.68 11.07
CA LYS A 114 0.85 21.36 9.81
C LYS A 114 0.79 20.39 8.61
N GLY A 115 0.80 19.08 8.86
CA GLY A 115 0.80 18.04 7.83
C GLY A 115 2.11 17.94 7.06
N LYS A 116 3.22 18.46 7.61
CA LYS A 116 4.54 18.33 6.98
C LYS A 116 5.28 17.13 7.55
N VAL A 117 5.96 16.40 6.67
CA VAL A 117 6.83 15.26 7.04
C VAL A 117 7.89 15.73 8.03
N THR A 118 7.93 15.08 9.19
CA THR A 118 8.95 15.27 10.23
C THR A 118 10.05 14.22 10.12
N ASP A 119 9.67 12.96 9.91
CA ASP A 119 10.60 11.84 9.75
C ASP A 119 9.96 10.74 8.90
N PHE A 120 10.78 9.84 8.37
CA PHE A 120 10.31 8.62 7.75
C PHE A 120 11.34 7.50 7.84
N VAL A 121 10.85 6.27 7.95
CA VAL A 121 11.67 5.05 7.84
C VAL A 121 11.06 4.12 6.81
N MET A 122 11.91 3.53 5.97
CA MET A 122 11.51 2.58 4.94
C MET A 122 12.27 1.27 5.11
N ASN A 123 11.57 0.16 4.91
CA ASN A 123 12.16 -1.17 4.79
C ASN A 123 11.92 -1.67 3.37
N ASP A 124 12.97 -1.65 2.55
CA ASP A 124 12.98 -2.10 1.15
C ASP A 124 13.89 -3.32 0.91
N LYS A 125 14.59 -3.79 1.96
CA LYS A 125 15.55 -4.90 1.87
C LYS A 125 14.97 -6.25 2.29
N CYS A 126 13.81 -6.27 2.94
CA CYS A 126 13.26 -7.47 3.58
C CYS A 126 11.77 -7.63 3.31
N ALA A 127 11.39 -8.81 2.80
CA ALA A 127 10.00 -9.15 2.49
C ALA A 127 9.11 -9.39 3.73
N ALA A 128 9.68 -9.55 4.93
CA ALA A 128 8.93 -9.98 6.13
C ALA A 128 7.87 -8.99 6.61
N GLY A 129 7.94 -7.73 6.20
CA GLY A 129 6.99 -6.69 6.55
C GLY A 129 6.15 -6.20 5.37
N THR A 130 6.04 -6.96 4.29
CA THR A 130 5.50 -6.47 3.00
C THR A 130 4.50 -7.45 2.39
N GLY A 131 3.79 -7.01 1.35
CA GLY A 131 2.86 -7.84 0.60
C GLY A 131 3.49 -9.09 -0.02
N ARG A 132 4.82 -9.11 -0.23
CA ARG A 132 5.55 -10.29 -0.71
C ARG A 132 5.42 -11.48 0.23
N PHE A 133 5.32 -11.26 1.54
CA PHE A 133 5.08 -12.34 2.48
C PHE A 133 3.66 -12.91 2.33
N LEU A 134 2.67 -12.05 2.07
CA LEU A 134 1.29 -12.47 1.77
C LEU A 134 1.22 -13.23 0.44
N GLU A 135 1.90 -12.78 -0.61
CA GLU A 135 2.00 -13.49 -1.90
C GLU A 135 2.55 -14.91 -1.72
N MET A 136 3.63 -15.05 -0.97
CA MET A 136 4.23 -16.36 -0.70
C MET A 136 3.25 -17.26 0.08
N THR A 137 2.59 -16.71 1.10
CA THR A 137 1.61 -17.44 1.90
C THR A 137 0.43 -17.92 1.04
N ALA A 138 -0.14 -17.03 0.22
CA ALA A 138 -1.22 -17.35 -0.71
C ALA A 138 -0.83 -18.46 -1.69
N MET A 139 0.38 -18.38 -2.27
CA MET A 139 0.94 -19.40 -3.14
C MET A 139 1.04 -20.77 -2.44
N ARG A 140 1.47 -20.81 -1.17
CA ARG A 140 1.57 -22.07 -0.41
C ARG A 140 0.22 -22.67 -0.04
N LEU A 141 -0.80 -21.83 0.09
CA LEU A 141 -2.18 -22.25 0.36
C LEU A 141 -2.98 -22.54 -0.91
N GLY A 142 -2.44 -22.22 -2.09
CA GLY A 142 -3.13 -22.41 -3.37
C GLY A 142 -4.35 -21.49 -3.53
N CYS A 143 -4.28 -20.26 -3.02
CA CYS A 143 -5.35 -19.27 -3.08
C CYS A 143 -4.83 -17.91 -3.56
N ASP A 144 -5.73 -16.97 -3.84
CA ASP A 144 -5.38 -15.59 -4.17
C ASP A 144 -5.11 -14.76 -2.90
N VAL A 145 -4.24 -13.75 -3.02
CA VAL A 145 -3.90 -12.84 -1.91
C VAL A 145 -5.14 -12.12 -1.35
N SER A 146 -6.13 -11.84 -2.21
CA SER A 146 -7.39 -11.21 -1.83
C SER A 146 -8.24 -12.09 -0.91
N GLU A 147 -8.08 -13.41 -0.94
CA GLU A 147 -8.82 -14.37 -0.12
C GLU A 147 -8.28 -14.46 1.31
N LEU A 148 -7.00 -14.12 1.51
CA LEU A 148 -6.31 -14.24 2.80
C LEU A 148 -7.00 -13.50 3.93
N SER A 149 -7.57 -12.32 3.66
CA SER A 149 -8.28 -11.54 4.69
C SER A 149 -9.51 -12.28 5.21
N LEU A 150 -10.31 -12.86 4.31
CA LEU A 150 -11.50 -13.61 4.70
C LEU A 150 -11.12 -14.91 5.38
N LEU A 151 -10.09 -15.58 4.88
CA LEU A 151 -9.58 -16.82 5.48
C LEU A 151 -9.12 -16.58 6.93
N ALA A 152 -8.25 -15.59 7.17
CA ALA A 152 -7.76 -15.27 8.50
C ALA A 152 -8.84 -14.80 9.48
N SER A 153 -9.95 -14.23 8.99
CA SER A 153 -11.09 -13.82 9.82
C SER A 153 -11.78 -14.99 10.53
N LYS A 154 -11.61 -16.22 10.03
CA LYS A 154 -12.16 -17.45 10.61
C LYS A 154 -11.25 -18.08 11.66
N SER A 155 -10.03 -17.57 11.83
CA SER A 155 -9.07 -18.09 12.81
C SER A 155 -9.62 -17.98 14.22
N THR A 156 -9.45 -19.06 14.98
CA THR A 156 -9.85 -19.15 16.40
C THR A 156 -8.67 -19.35 17.34
N ARG A 157 -7.48 -19.64 16.79
CA ARG A 157 -6.29 -19.96 17.59
C ARG A 157 -5.30 -18.81 17.66
N ASN A 158 -4.61 -18.72 18.79
CA ASN A 158 -3.46 -17.84 18.92
C ASN A 158 -2.18 -18.56 18.45
N LEU A 159 -2.08 -18.80 17.14
CA LEU A 159 -0.88 -19.35 16.52
C LEU A 159 0.14 -18.23 16.30
N THR A 160 1.42 -18.53 16.54
CA THR A 160 2.55 -17.62 16.32
C THR A 160 3.59 -18.31 15.45
N LEU A 161 4.11 -17.60 14.46
CA LEU A 161 5.29 -18.01 13.70
C LEU A 161 6.55 -17.68 14.50
N ASN A 162 7.45 -18.64 14.60
CA ASN A 162 8.74 -18.46 15.25
C ASN A 162 9.73 -17.77 14.29
N SER A 163 9.61 -18.05 13.00
CA SER A 163 10.50 -17.54 11.98
C SER A 163 10.19 -16.08 11.61
N THR A 164 11.22 -15.23 11.62
CA THR A 164 11.13 -13.83 11.17
C THR A 164 11.47 -13.66 9.69
N CYS A 165 12.34 -14.52 9.14
CA CYS A 165 12.68 -14.52 7.72
C CYS A 165 11.60 -15.23 6.92
N VAL A 166 11.13 -14.63 5.82
CA VAL A 166 10.08 -15.20 4.95
C VAL A 166 10.47 -16.59 4.43
N VAL A 167 11.74 -16.84 4.14
CA VAL A 167 12.22 -18.15 3.66
C VAL A 167 12.08 -19.25 4.73
N PHE A 168 12.37 -18.92 5.99
CA PHE A 168 12.19 -19.87 7.09
C PHE A 168 10.73 -19.99 7.50
N ALA A 169 9.98 -18.88 7.45
CA ALA A 169 8.54 -18.89 7.67
C ALA A 169 7.80 -19.75 6.63
N GLU A 170 8.26 -19.76 5.37
CA GLU A 170 7.74 -20.66 4.34
C GLU A 170 7.90 -22.13 4.73
N SER A 171 9.08 -22.51 5.23
CA SER A 171 9.33 -23.89 5.71
C SER A 171 8.45 -24.24 6.91
N GLU A 172 8.28 -23.29 7.83
CA GLU A 172 7.40 -23.43 9.00
C GLU A 172 5.93 -23.59 8.59
N ILE A 173 5.46 -22.81 7.62
CA ILE A 173 4.10 -22.91 7.05
C ILE A 173 3.89 -24.29 6.40
N ILE A 174 4.86 -24.79 5.63
CA ILE A 174 4.78 -26.14 5.03
C ILE A 174 4.66 -27.21 6.12
N GLY A 175 5.43 -27.09 7.21
CA GLY A 175 5.34 -27.99 8.35
C GLY A 175 3.99 -27.91 9.10
N MET A 176 3.42 -26.71 9.22
CA MET A 176 2.09 -26.52 9.80
C MET A 176 1.00 -27.17 8.93
N LEU A 177 1.10 -27.02 7.61
CA LEU A 177 0.17 -27.65 6.66
C LEU A 177 0.26 -29.18 6.70
N SER A 178 1.47 -29.75 6.73
CA SER A 178 1.64 -31.21 6.86
C SER A 178 1.12 -31.75 8.20
N SER A 179 1.15 -30.91 9.24
CA SER A 179 0.56 -31.20 10.56
C SER A 179 -0.94 -30.93 10.64
N SER A 180 -1.61 -30.67 9.49
CA SER A 180 -3.06 -30.40 9.40
C SER A 180 -3.53 -29.20 10.25
N ILE A 181 -2.66 -28.19 10.44
CA ILE A 181 -3.09 -26.92 11.04
C ILE A 181 -4.02 -26.20 10.05
N PRO A 182 -5.17 -25.67 10.51
CA PRO A 182 -6.11 -24.98 9.63
C PRO A 182 -5.46 -23.75 8.94
N PRO A 183 -5.66 -23.57 7.62
CA PRO A 183 -5.12 -22.43 6.87
C PRO A 183 -5.46 -21.07 7.48
N GLU A 184 -6.66 -20.89 8.01
CA GLU A 184 -7.09 -19.65 8.67
C GLU A 184 -6.18 -19.24 9.83
N ASP A 185 -5.74 -20.19 10.65
CA ASP A 185 -4.84 -19.94 11.78
C ASP A 185 -3.42 -19.63 11.31
N ILE A 186 -2.98 -20.27 10.22
CA ILE A 186 -1.69 -19.99 9.58
C ILE A 186 -1.67 -18.55 9.05
N VAL A 187 -2.69 -18.15 8.28
CA VAL A 187 -2.76 -16.79 7.72
C VAL A 187 -2.83 -15.73 8.82
N ARG A 188 -3.63 -15.96 9.88
CA ARG A 188 -3.66 -15.06 11.04
C ARG A 188 -2.27 -14.91 11.67
N SER A 189 -1.53 -16.01 11.80
CA SER A 189 -0.16 -16.00 12.34
C SER A 189 0.80 -15.19 11.46
N VAL A 190 0.68 -15.31 10.13
CA VAL A 190 1.44 -14.49 9.16
C VAL A 190 1.10 -13.00 9.32
N HIS A 191 -0.19 -12.63 9.40
CA HIS A 191 -0.60 -11.25 9.62
C HIS A 191 -0.01 -10.66 10.92
N ARG A 192 -0.04 -11.43 12.02
CA ARG A 192 0.59 -11.01 13.29
C ARG A 192 2.11 -10.85 13.15
N SER A 193 2.77 -11.73 12.40
CA SER A 193 4.22 -11.63 12.13
C SER A 193 4.58 -10.35 11.37
N ILE A 194 3.81 -10.02 10.32
CA ILE A 194 3.95 -8.76 9.57
C ILE A 194 3.73 -7.57 10.51
N ALA A 195 2.67 -7.59 11.33
CA ALA A 195 2.35 -6.50 12.25
C ALA A 195 3.48 -6.25 13.26
N LYS A 196 4.05 -7.33 13.82
CA LYS A 196 5.21 -7.27 14.72
C LYS A 196 6.43 -6.68 14.00
N ARG A 197 6.63 -6.99 12.72
CA ARG A 197 7.72 -6.43 11.92
C ARG A 197 7.56 -4.93 11.71
N ILE A 198 6.33 -4.47 11.43
CA ILE A 198 6.02 -3.04 11.31
C ILE A 198 6.22 -2.32 12.64
N LEU A 199 5.76 -2.89 13.76
CA LEU A 199 6.00 -2.31 15.08
C LEU A 199 7.50 -2.16 15.39
N ALA A 200 8.30 -3.19 15.06
CA ALA A 200 9.75 -3.12 15.21
C ALA A 200 10.37 -2.02 14.32
N GLN A 201 9.90 -1.86 13.09
CA GLN A 201 10.32 -0.76 12.20
C GLN A 201 9.94 0.60 12.78
N MET A 202 8.76 0.73 13.41
CA MET A 202 8.31 1.98 14.04
C MET A 202 9.08 2.32 15.32
N SER A 203 9.71 1.34 15.97
CA SER A 203 10.35 1.53 17.29
C SER A 203 11.51 2.53 17.31
N VAL A 204 12.09 2.83 16.15
CA VAL A 204 13.19 3.81 16.02
C VAL A 204 12.71 5.25 15.82
N MET A 205 11.40 5.47 15.76
CA MET A 205 10.80 6.78 15.48
C MET A 205 9.86 7.23 16.60
N ILE A 206 9.69 8.54 16.71
CA ILE A 206 8.60 9.16 17.47
C ILE A 206 7.39 9.23 16.55
N TRP A 207 6.30 8.55 16.91
CA TRP A 207 5.05 8.53 16.15
C TRP A 207 3.87 8.93 17.03
N GLU A 208 2.86 9.51 16.41
CA GLU A 208 1.67 10.05 17.09
C GLU A 208 0.38 9.61 16.38
N GLN A 209 -0.72 9.62 17.11
CA GLN A 209 -2.07 9.43 16.56
C GLN A 209 -2.60 10.75 15.99
N PRO A 210 -3.50 10.72 14.99
CA PRO A 210 -4.09 9.54 14.34
C PRO A 210 -3.13 8.84 13.38
N LEU A 211 -3.20 7.50 13.37
CA LEU A 211 -2.48 6.67 12.40
C LEU A 211 -3.38 6.34 11.22
N VAL A 212 -2.81 6.34 10.02
CA VAL A 212 -3.45 5.83 8.80
C VAL A 212 -2.67 4.64 8.26
N PHE A 213 -3.39 3.60 7.86
CA PHE A 213 -2.86 2.43 7.17
C PHE A 213 -3.26 2.48 5.69
N THR A 214 -2.26 2.45 4.81
CA THR A 214 -2.40 2.61 3.36
C THR A 214 -1.51 1.64 2.58
N GLY A 215 -1.56 1.71 1.26
CA GLY A 215 -0.90 0.77 0.36
C GLY A 215 -1.78 -0.44 0.08
N GLY A 216 -1.34 -1.31 -0.83
CA GLY A 216 -2.18 -2.43 -1.28
C GLY A 216 -2.47 -3.48 -0.22
N VAL A 217 -1.57 -3.64 0.74
CA VAL A 217 -1.80 -4.56 1.86
C VAL A 217 -2.92 -4.05 2.79
N ALA A 218 -3.24 -2.75 2.78
CA ALA A 218 -4.36 -2.22 3.55
C ALA A 218 -5.75 -2.61 3.01
N LEU A 219 -5.83 -3.23 1.82
CA LEU A 219 -7.05 -3.91 1.36
C LEU A 219 -7.37 -5.16 2.20
N ASN A 220 -6.35 -5.76 2.84
CA ASN A 220 -6.50 -6.87 3.76
C ASN A 220 -6.96 -6.35 5.13
N LYS A 221 -8.28 -6.39 5.37
CA LYS A 221 -8.90 -5.90 6.61
C LYS A 221 -8.36 -6.60 7.85
N ASP A 222 -8.02 -7.88 7.71
CA ASP A 222 -7.49 -8.67 8.80
C ASP A 222 -6.07 -8.25 9.20
N MET A 223 -5.26 -7.85 8.23
CA MET A 223 -3.96 -7.24 8.45
C MET A 223 -4.10 -5.91 9.20
N GLY A 224 -5.08 -5.08 8.83
CA GLY A 224 -5.41 -3.84 9.56
C GLY A 224 -5.79 -4.10 11.02
N LYS A 225 -6.60 -5.15 11.28
CA LYS A 225 -6.92 -5.59 12.65
C LYS A 225 -5.65 -6.00 13.42
N CYS A 226 -4.78 -6.82 12.83
CA CYS A 226 -3.56 -7.27 13.50
C CYS A 226 -2.60 -6.11 13.80
N LEU A 227 -2.48 -5.12 12.91
CA LEU A 227 -1.70 -3.90 13.16
C LEU A 227 -2.31 -3.06 14.29
N SER A 228 -3.63 -2.88 14.28
CA SER A 228 -4.34 -2.13 15.32
C SER A 228 -4.15 -2.77 16.70
N GLU A 229 -4.25 -4.11 16.78
CA GLU A 229 -3.97 -4.89 18.00
C GLU A 229 -2.51 -4.73 18.45
N ALA A 230 -1.54 -4.86 17.53
CA ALA A 230 -0.11 -4.74 17.85
C ALA A 230 0.28 -3.33 18.32
N LEU A 231 -0.36 -2.30 17.79
CA LEU A 231 -0.12 -0.89 18.15
C LEU A 231 -0.94 -0.44 19.36
N ASN A 232 -1.89 -1.25 19.82
CA ASN A 232 -2.90 -0.87 20.80
C ASN A 232 -3.56 0.49 20.44
N SER A 233 -3.89 0.67 19.16
CA SER A 233 -4.39 1.94 18.62
C SER A 233 -5.33 1.69 17.44
N GLN A 234 -6.32 2.54 17.27
CA GLN A 234 -7.17 2.54 16.09
C GLN A 234 -6.36 3.00 14.86
N LEU A 235 -6.61 2.36 13.72
CA LEU A 235 -6.07 2.75 12.42
C LEU A 235 -7.19 3.31 11.55
N LEU A 236 -6.92 4.46 10.94
CA LEU A 236 -7.73 4.98 9.84
C LEU A 236 -7.29 4.27 8.56
N THR A 237 -8.22 4.00 7.64
CA THR A 237 -7.90 3.44 6.33
C THR A 237 -8.67 4.22 5.27
N PRO A 238 -8.00 4.75 4.22
CA PRO A 238 -8.67 5.40 3.12
C PRO A 238 -9.68 4.46 2.45
N PRO A 239 -10.75 4.97 1.81
CA PRO A 239 -11.67 4.14 1.02
C PRO A 239 -10.94 3.33 -0.07
N GLU A 240 -9.93 3.93 -0.70
CA GLU A 240 -9.08 3.31 -1.71
C GLU A 240 -7.60 3.46 -1.29
N PRO A 241 -7.06 2.57 -0.44
CA PRO A 241 -5.71 2.72 0.10
C PRO A 241 -4.61 2.53 -0.96
N GLU A 242 -4.88 1.69 -1.97
CA GLU A 242 -3.95 1.37 -3.07
C GLU A 242 -3.53 2.61 -3.89
N ILE A 243 -4.41 3.61 -3.99
CA ILE A 243 -4.21 4.75 -4.91
C ILE A 243 -3.64 5.99 -4.22
N THR A 244 -3.41 5.97 -2.90
CA THR A 244 -3.06 7.19 -2.15
C THR A 244 -1.81 7.90 -2.69
N ALA A 245 -0.79 7.17 -3.12
CA ALA A 245 0.39 7.76 -3.76
C ALA A 245 0.04 8.40 -5.11
N ALA A 246 -0.73 7.73 -5.97
CA ALA A 246 -1.18 8.31 -7.24
C ALA A 246 -2.03 9.56 -7.02
N LEU A 247 -2.96 9.54 -6.06
CA LEU A 247 -3.75 10.71 -5.67
C LEU A 247 -2.87 11.88 -5.23
N GLY A 248 -1.90 11.62 -4.35
CA GLY A 248 -0.95 12.65 -3.93
C GLY A 248 -0.11 13.21 -5.07
N ALA A 249 0.32 12.35 -6.00
CA ALA A 249 1.02 12.78 -7.20
C ALA A 249 0.15 13.72 -8.04
N ALA A 250 -1.14 13.42 -8.22
CA ALA A 250 -2.08 14.27 -8.95
C ALA A 250 -2.27 15.63 -8.25
N ILE A 251 -2.43 15.63 -6.92
CA ILE A 251 -2.60 16.84 -6.11
C ILE A 251 -1.38 17.77 -6.24
N LEU A 252 -0.19 17.20 -6.13
CA LEU A 252 1.09 17.92 -6.09
C LEU A 252 1.61 18.32 -7.48
N ALA A 253 1.14 17.68 -8.56
CA ALA A 253 1.58 17.95 -9.93
C ALA A 253 1.41 19.43 -10.31
N LYS A 254 2.41 19.96 -11.02
CA LYS A 254 2.44 21.32 -11.55
C LYS A 254 2.48 21.32 -13.07
#